data_AF-A0A0Q7FC56-F1
#
_entry.id   AF-A0A0Q7FC56-F1
#
_cell.length_a   1.000
_cell.length_b   1.000
_cell.length_c   1.000
_cell.angle_alpha   90.00
_cell.angle_beta   90.00
_cell.angle_gamma   90.00
#
_symmetry.space_group_name_H-M   'P 1'
#
loop_
_entity.id
_entity.type
_entity.pdbx_description
1 polymer ?
#
loop_
_entity_poly.entity_id
_entity_poly.type
_entity_poly.pdbx_seq_one_letter_code
_entity_poly.pdbx_strand_id
1 'polypeptide(L)' 'MKFENLKVSVQEIIDLIAAKQDREANNKLLDVSDVLDEMLDHAEEDEELREISRYQVLLNQLHVKINGEEAVDGE' A
#
# COMPACT_ATOMS: atom_id res chain seq x y z
N MET A 1 7.15 -10.14 -12.94
CA MET A 1 5.91 -10.97 -12.91
C MET A 1 5.27 -11.02 -11.53
N LYS A 2 5.94 -11.47 -10.45
CA LYS A 2 5.34 -11.59 -9.10
C LYS A 2 4.75 -10.26 -8.56
N PHE A 3 5.44 -9.14 -8.80
CA PHE A 3 5.04 -7.81 -8.33
C PHE A 3 4.29 -6.95 -9.36
N GLU A 4 4.03 -7.45 -10.57
CA GLU A 4 3.33 -6.65 -11.60
C GLU A 4 1.90 -6.30 -11.17
N ASN A 5 1.21 -7.25 -10.54
CA ASN A 5 -0.14 -7.01 -10.02
C ASN A 5 -0.14 -5.98 -8.89
N LEU A 6 0.87 -6.01 -8.00
CA LEU A 6 1.04 -4.98 -6.96
C LEU A 6 1.25 -3.60 -7.58
N LYS A 7 2.09 -3.52 -8.62
CA LYS A 7 2.33 -2.27 -9.33
C LYS A 7 1.05 -1.72 -9.97
N VAL A 8 0.24 -2.58 -10.59
CA VAL A 8 -1.07 -2.19 -11.17
C VAL A 8 -2.02 -1.71 -10.08
N SER A 9 -2.18 -2.46 -8.99
CA SER A 9 -3.07 -2.08 -7.89
C SER A 9 -2.64 -0.79 -7.21
N VAL A 10 -1.34 -0.56 -7.04
CA VAL A 10 -0.83 0.70 -6.49
C VAL A 10 -1.08 1.88 -7.43
N GLN A 11 -0.91 1.68 -8.74
CA GLN A 11 -1.26 2.73 -9.71
C GLN A 11 -2.76 3.06 -9.65
N GLU A 12 -3.61 2.05 -9.49
CA GLU A 12 -5.06 2.25 -9.32
C GLU A 12 -5.39 3.06 -8.06
N ILE A 13 -4.70 2.82 -6.93
CA ILE A 13 -4.83 3.64 -5.72
C ILE A 13 -4.44 5.10 -6.02
N ILE A 14 -3.32 5.32 -6.72
CA ILE A 14 -2.87 6.67 -7.09
C ILE A 14 -3.89 7.38 -7.99
N ASP A 15 -4.47 6.66 -8.94
CA ASP A 15 -5.47 7.19 -9.87
C ASP A 15 -6.77 7.55 -9.13
N LEU A 16 -7.21 6.71 -8.18
CA LEU A 16 -8.37 7.00 -7.32
C LEU A 16 -8.14 8.23 -6.45
N ILE A 17 -6.94 8.40 -5.87
CA ILE A 17 -6.56 9.61 -5.13
C ILE A 17 -6.60 10.83 -6.04
N ALA A 18 -6.05 10.72 -7.26
CA ALA A 18 -6.07 11.82 -8.23
C ALA A 18 -7.51 12.20 -8.65
N ALA A 19 -8.40 11.22 -8.73
CA ALA A 19 -9.83 11.39 -8.97
C ALA A 19 -10.63 11.87 -7.74
N LYS A 20 -9.98 12.05 -6.57
CA LYS A 20 -10.61 12.39 -5.27
C LYS A 20 -11.64 11.35 -4.81
N GLN A 21 -11.43 10.08 -5.16
CA GLN A 21 -12.24 8.94 -4.74
C GLN A 21 -11.63 8.29 -3.49
N ASP A 22 -11.47 9.07 -2.42
CA ASP A 22 -10.70 8.70 -1.22
C ASP A 22 -11.21 7.43 -0.54
N ARG A 23 -12.53 7.20 -0.54
CA ARG A 23 -13.12 5.97 0.01
C ARG A 23 -12.72 4.72 -0.79
N GLU A 24 -12.76 4.81 -2.11
CA GLU A 24 -12.37 3.70 -2.99
C GLU A 24 -10.86 3.46 -2.91
N ALA A 25 -10.07 4.54 -2.85
CA ALA A 25 -8.63 4.46 -2.64
C ALA A 25 -8.29 3.75 -1.32
N ASN A 26 -8.97 4.08 -0.21
CA ASN A 26 -8.78 3.42 1.09
C ASN A 26 -9.17 1.94 1.05
N ASN A 27 -10.30 1.58 0.43
CA ASN A 27 -10.69 0.17 0.29
C ASN A 27 -9.63 -0.62 -0.49
N LYS A 28 -9.17 -0.08 -1.61
CA LYS A 28 -8.14 -0.71 -2.43
C LYS A 28 -6.81 -0.80 -1.69
N LEU A 29 -6.47 0.20 -0.89
CA LEU A 29 -5.27 0.20 -0.06
C LEU A 29 -5.30 -0.94 0.96
N LEU A 30 -6.44 -1.18 1.61
CA LEU A 30 -6.63 -2.32 2.50
C LEU A 30 -6.45 -3.64 1.76
N ASP A 31 -7.10 -3.81 0.60
CA ASP A 31 -6.98 -5.03 -0.21
C ASP A 31 -5.51 -5.32 -0.59
N VAL A 32 -4.74 -4.29 -0.96
CA VAL A 32 -3.32 -4.44 -1.33
C VAL A 32 -2.45 -4.71 -0.09
N SER A 33 -2.82 -4.16 1.08
CA SER A 33 -2.13 -4.46 2.33
C SER A 33 -2.25 -5.94 2.69
N ASP A 34 -3.46 -6.51 2.60
CA ASP A 34 -3.69 -7.93 2.88
C ASP A 34 -2.86 -8.83 1.95
N VAL A 35 -2.74 -8.46 0.67
CA VAL A 35 -1.88 -9.17 -0.29
C VAL A 35 -0.41 -9.06 0.07
N LEU A 36 0.06 -7.89 0.52
CA LEU A 36 1.45 -7.73 0.94
C LEU A 36 1.76 -8.55 2.20
N ASP A 37 0.81 -8.67 3.13
CA ASP A 37 0.98 -9.47 4.34
C ASP A 37 1.05 -10.97 4.00
N GLU A 38 0.18 -11.47 3.10
CA GLU A 38 0.28 -12.85 2.60
C GLU A 38 1.61 -13.09 1.87
N MET A 39 2.06 -12.14 1.06
CA MET A 39 3.36 -12.25 0.39
C MET A 39 4.53 -12.25 1.38
N LEU A 40 4.43 -11.49 2.47
CA LEU A 40 5.45 -11.44 3.51
C LEU A 40 5.55 -12.77 4.26
N ASP A 41 4.41 -13.37 4.60
CA ASP A 41 4.34 -14.68 5.27
C ASP A 41 4.97 -15.82 4.44
N HIS A 42 5.01 -15.65 3.11
CA HIS A 42 5.54 -16.62 2.16
C HIS A 42 6.89 -16.21 1.53
N ALA A 43 7.49 -15.10 1.95
CA ALA A 43 8.77 -14.64 1.40
C ALA A 43 9.93 -15.43 2.01
N GLU A 44 10.72 -16.09 1.16
CA GLU A 44 11.88 -16.89 1.57
C GLU A 44 13.22 -16.23 1.20
N GLU A 45 13.21 -15.34 0.21
CA GLU A 45 14.42 -14.69 -0.31
C GLU A 45 14.51 -13.22 0.15
N ASP A 46 15.72 -12.78 0.50
CA ASP A 46 16.00 -11.40 0.92
C ASP A 46 15.55 -10.37 -0.13
N GLU A 47 15.65 -10.70 -1.43
CA GLU A 47 15.22 -9.82 -2.51
C GLU A 47 13.70 -9.60 -2.49
N GLU A 48 12.93 -10.66 -2.20
CA GLU A 48 11.48 -10.59 -2.07
C GLU A 48 11.07 -9.77 -0.85
N LEU A 49 11.68 -10.02 0.30
CA LEU A 49 11.47 -9.24 1.52
C LEU A 49 11.74 -7.76 1.27
N ARG A 50 12.84 -7.45 0.59
CA ARG A 50 13.22 -6.07 0.28
C ARG A 50 12.23 -5.39 -0.64
N GLU A 51 11.64 -6.09 -1.61
CA GLU A 51 10.61 -5.55 -2.50
C GLU A 51 9.28 -5.35 -1.76
N ILE A 52 8.85 -6.32 -0.96
CA ILE A 52 7.63 -6.23 -0.15
C ILE A 52 7.71 -5.02 0.80
N SER A 53 8.83 -4.82 1.49
CA SER A 53 9.01 -3.66 2.36
C SER A 53 8.95 -2.32 1.61
N ARG A 54 9.40 -2.24 0.35
CA ARG A 54 9.25 -1.01 -0.47
C ARG A 54 7.78 -0.69 -0.71
N TYR A 55 6.98 -1.71 -1.04
CA TYR A 55 5.55 -1.54 -1.24
C TYR A 55 4.81 -1.18 0.05
N GLN A 56 5.16 -1.76 1.19
CA GLN A 56 4.59 -1.40 2.50
C GLN A 56 4.83 0.09 2.83
N VAL A 57 6.06 0.57 2.63
CA VAL A 57 6.38 2.01 2.84
C VAL A 57 5.55 2.89 1.89
N LEU A 58 5.40 2.49 0.63
CA LEU A 58 4.62 3.23 -0.35
C LEU A 58 3.12 3.27 0.03
N LEU A 59 2.53 2.14 0.43
CA LEU A 59 1.14 2.11 0.89
C LEU A 59 0.94 3.01 2.11
N ASN A 60 1.87 3.02 3.07
CA ASN A 60 1.78 3.92 4.20
C ASN A 60 1.78 5.40 3.78
N GLN A 61 2.63 5.77 2.82
CA GLN A 61 2.65 7.13 2.26
C GLN A 61 1.31 7.49 1.57
N LEU A 62 0.71 6.55 0.84
CA LEU A 62 -0.59 6.76 0.21
C LEU A 62 -1.69 6.88 1.26
N HIS A 63 -1.65 6.09 2.32
CA HIS A 63 -2.58 6.17 3.44
C HIS A 63 -2.54 7.54 4.10
N VAL A 64 -1.35 8.04 4.46
CA VAL A 64 -1.17 9.39 5.01
C VAL A 64 -1.66 10.47 4.04
N LYS A 65 -1.47 10.27 2.73
CA LYS A 65 -1.96 11.21 1.73
C LYS A 65 -3.49 11.24 1.61
N ILE A 66 -4.18 10.13 1.87
CA ILE A 66 -5.64 10.04 1.86
C ILE A 66 -6.23 10.58 3.16
N ASN A 67 -5.69 10.15 4.31
CA ASN A 67 -6.31 10.36 5.62
C ASN A 67 -5.68 11.52 6.41
N GLY A 68 -4.57 12.08 5.95
CA GLY A 68 -3.72 13.01 6.69
C GLY A 68 -2.70 12.28 7.57
N GLU A 69 -1.70 12.99 8.09
CA GLU A 69 -0.96 12.51 9.25
C GLU A 69 -1.96 12.45 10.41
N GLU A 70 -2.14 11.29 11.05
CA GLU A 70 -2.80 11.28 12.36
C GLU A 70 -2.02 12.28 13.22
N ALA A 71 -2.70 13.32 13.69
CA ALA A 71 -2.18 14.12 14.76
C ALA A 71 -1.98 13.14 15.92
N VAL A 72 -0.73 12.77 16.19
CA VAL A 72 -0.34 12.22 17.48
C VAL A 72 -0.64 13.32 18.48
N ASP A 73 -1.87 13.35 18.99
CA ASP A 73 -2.22 14.17 20.13
C ASP A 73 -1.28 13.71 21.24
N GLY A 74 -0.31 14.57 21.56
CA GLY A 74 0.73 14.28 22.51
C GLY A 74 0.14 14.00 23.87
N GLU A 75 0.42 12.81 24.40
CA GLU A 75 0.33 12.51 25.83
C GLU A 75 1.61 12.95 26.55
#